data_AF-A0A9N9PB75-F1
#
_entry.id   AF-A0A9N9PB75-F1
#
_cell.length_a   1.000
_cell.length_b   1.000
_cell.length_c   1.000
_cell.angle_alpha   90.00
_cell.angle_beta   90.00
_cell.angle_gamma   90.00
#
_symmetry.space_group_name_H-M   'P 1'
#
loop_
_entity.id
_entity.type
_entity.pdbx_description
1 polymer ?
#
loop_
_entity_poly.entity_id
_entity_poly.type
_entity_poly.pdbx_seq_one_letter_code
_entity_poly.pdbx_strand_id
1 'polypeptide(L)'
;EKWPYLVNELVRVLKPGGFVEFSEPSKLFDLGPATQHFHDAEVEIFEKQGLDDDIYEHLDGYVQNQGQLENIKKEVKPCHYGIKSNNIKLSEVAIRNFVTAYA
;
A
#
# COMPACT_ATOMS: atom_id res chain seq x y z
N GLU A 1 -11.84 6.04 1.77
CA GLU A 1 -12.83 6.54 2.76
C GLU A 1 -12.83 5.86 4.14
N LYS A 2 -12.73 4.53 4.28
CA LYS A 2 -12.86 3.85 5.60
C LYS A 2 -11.57 3.79 6.45
N TRP A 3 -10.47 4.36 5.97
CA TRP A 3 -9.16 4.27 6.64
C TRP A 3 -9.10 4.84 8.06
N PRO A 4 -9.67 6.03 8.35
CA PRO A 4 -9.70 6.52 9.73
C PRO A 4 -10.39 5.53 10.69
N TYR A 5 -11.49 4.91 10.25
CA TYR A 5 -12.18 3.89 11.03
C TYR A 5 -11.32 2.62 11.22
N LEU A 6 -10.69 2.13 10.14
CA LEU A 6 -9.81 0.96 10.21
C LEU A 6 -8.63 1.18 11.17
N VAL A 7 -7.96 2.34 11.07
CA VAL A 7 -6.84 2.70 11.94
C VAL A 7 -7.30 2.77 13.39
N ASN A 8 -8.49 3.33 13.66
CA ASN A 8 -9.07 3.34 15.01
C ASN A 8 -9.29 1.92 15.56
N GLU A 9 -9.83 1.01 14.74
CA GLU A 9 -10.05 -0.38 15.16
C GLU A 9 -8.74 -1.14 15.39
N LEU A 10 -7.73 -0.91 14.56
CA LEU A 10 -6.39 -1.49 14.75
C LEU A 10 -5.76 -1.01 16.06
N VAL A 11 -5.86 0.28 16.37
CA VAL A 11 -5.34 0.82 17.63
C VAL A 11 -6.15 0.31 18.83
N ARG A 12 -7.48 0.18 18.71
CA ARG A 12 -8.35 -0.33 19.78
C ARG A 12 -7.96 -1.73 20.26
N VAL A 13 -7.45 -2.58 19.35
CA VAL A 13 -7.06 -3.96 19.67
C VAL A 13 -5.60 -4.11 20.09
N LEU A 14 -4.81 -3.03 20.07
CA LEU A 14 -3.44 -3.07 20.55
C LEU A 14 -3.39 -3.32 22.06
N LYS A 15 -2.47 -4.18 22.47
CA LYS A 15 -2.04 -4.26 23.87
C LYS A 15 -1.18 -3.04 24.21
N PRO A 16 -1.06 -2.67 25.49
CA PRO A 16 -0.10 -1.65 25.92
C PRO A 16 1.31 -1.96 25.38
N GLY A 17 1.92 -0.99 24.70
CA GLY A 17 3.23 -1.15 24.05
C GLY A 17 3.22 -1.90 22.71
N GLY A 18 2.05 -2.26 22.16
CA GLY A 18 1.91 -2.83 20.83
C GLY A 18 2.19 -1.82 19.72
N PHE A 19 2.40 -2.32 18.50
CA PHE A 19 2.64 -1.50 17.31
C PHE A 19 1.68 -1.88 16.18
N VAL A 20 1.38 -0.91 15.31
CA VAL A 20 0.76 -1.15 14.00
C VAL A 20 1.83 -0.98 12.94
N GLU A 21 1.88 -1.91 12.00
CA GLU A 21 2.73 -1.82 10.80
C GLU A 21 1.84 -2.00 9.57
N PHE A 22 1.96 -1.08 8.62
CA PHE A 22 1.35 -1.19 7.30
C PHE A 22 2.43 -1.46 6.26
N SER A 23 2.14 -2.36 5.34
CA SER A 23 2.99 -2.65 4.19
C SER A 23 2.11 -2.73 2.95
N GLU A 24 1.97 -1.58 2.29
CA GLU A 24 1.15 -1.44 1.09
C GLU A 24 2.03 -1.23 -0.14
N PRO A 25 1.69 -1.82 -1.30
CA PRO A 25 2.35 -1.52 -2.56
C PRO A 25 2.03 -0.08 -3.00
N SER A 26 2.98 0.58 -3.64
CA SER A 26 2.71 1.80 -4.40
C SER A 26 2.06 1.48 -5.73
N LYS A 27 1.64 2.51 -6.46
CA LYS A 27 1.45 2.42 -7.92
C LYS A 27 2.69 1.88 -8.61
N LEU A 28 2.46 1.19 -9.72
CA LEU A 28 3.51 0.76 -10.61
C LEU A 28 4.03 1.96 -11.42
N PHE A 29 5.35 2.05 -11.57
CA PHE A 29 6.01 3.10 -12.36
C PHE A 29 7.07 2.46 -13.28
N ASP A 30 7.56 3.23 -14.27
CA ASP A 30 8.52 2.78 -15.28
C ASP A 30 8.07 1.52 -16.05
N LEU A 31 6.77 1.45 -16.35
CA LEU A 31 6.18 0.34 -17.08
C LEU A 31 6.50 0.40 -18.58
N GLY A 32 6.60 -0.78 -19.21
CA GLY A 32 6.65 -0.88 -20.67
C GLY A 32 5.29 -0.50 -21.29
N PRO A 33 5.24 -0.11 -22.58
CA PRO A 33 4.02 0.46 -23.19
C PRO A 33 2.77 -0.41 -23.06
N ALA A 34 2.90 -1.73 -23.22
CA ALA A 34 1.77 -2.66 -23.09
C ALA A 34 1.26 -2.75 -21.64
N THR A 35 2.16 -2.77 -20.66
CA THR A 35 1.80 -2.82 -19.25
C THR A 35 1.23 -1.47 -18.78
N GLN A 36 1.76 -0.36 -19.28
CA GLN A 36 1.22 0.97 -19.00
C GLN A 36 -0.23 1.08 -19.47
N HIS A 37 -0.54 0.63 -20.70
CA HIS A 37 -1.92 0.65 -21.21
C HIS A 37 -2.89 -0.15 -20.35
N PHE A 38 -2.46 -1.32 -19.85
CA PHE A 38 -3.26 -2.12 -18.92
C PHE A 38 -3.45 -1.41 -17.57
N HIS A 39 -2.37 -0.83 -17.03
CA HIS A 39 -2.41 -0.10 -15.77
C HIS A 39 -3.32 1.15 -15.85
N ASP A 40 -3.26 1.92 -16.94
CA ASP A 40 -4.13 3.08 -17.15
C ASP A 40 -5.61 2.67 -17.16
N ALA A 41 -5.94 1.55 -17.82
CA ALA A 41 -7.30 1.03 -17.85
C ALA A 41 -7.78 0.57 -16.45
N GLU A 42 -6.89 0.00 -15.64
CA GLU A 42 -7.16 -0.38 -14.26
C GLU A 42 -7.42 0.85 -13.37
N VAL A 43 -6.57 1.87 -13.46
CA VAL A 43 -6.74 3.14 -12.74
C VAL A 43 -8.10 3.76 -13.07
N GLU A 44 -8.48 3.81 -14.35
CA GLU A 44 -9.80 4.31 -14.76
C GLU A 44 -10.97 3.51 -14.13
N ILE A 45 -10.80 2.19 -13.96
CA ILE A 45 -11.83 1.35 -13.32
C ILE A 45 -11.94 1.70 -11.84
N PHE A 46 -10.82 1.88 -11.14
CA PHE A 46 -10.79 2.26 -9.73
C PHE A 46 -11.42 3.64 -9.50
N GLU A 47 -11.08 4.62 -10.33
CA GLU A 47 -11.68 5.95 -10.27
C GLU A 47 -13.20 5.90 -10.47
N LYS A 48 -13.69 5.14 -11.46
CA LYS A 48 -15.14 4.95 -11.71
C LYS A 48 -15.86 4.27 -10.54
N GLN A 49 -15.14 3.51 -9.72
CA GLN A 49 -15.65 2.87 -8.51
C GLN A 49 -15.49 3.74 -7.25
N GLY A 50 -14.89 4.93 -7.37
CA GLY A 50 -14.59 5.80 -6.22
C GLY A 50 -13.50 5.23 -5.31
N LEU A 51 -12.62 4.37 -5.84
CA LEU A 51 -11.47 3.85 -5.14
C LEU A 51 -10.29 4.82 -5.30
N ASP A 52 -9.60 5.07 -4.20
CA ASP A 52 -8.38 5.88 -4.13
C ASP A 52 -7.18 4.95 -4.26
N ASP A 53 -6.49 5.02 -5.39
CA ASP A 53 -5.33 4.20 -5.73
C ASP A 53 -3.99 4.80 -5.23
N ASP A 54 -4.02 6.02 -4.68
CA ASP A 54 -2.88 6.71 -4.03
C ASP A 54 -2.90 6.57 -2.49
N ILE A 55 -3.73 5.67 -1.98
CA ILE A 55 -3.95 5.53 -0.55
C ILE A 55 -2.67 5.28 0.26
N TYR A 56 -1.69 4.58 -0.32
CA TYR A 56 -0.39 4.29 0.28
C TYR A 56 0.39 5.57 0.62
N GLU A 57 0.13 6.68 -0.08
CA GLU A 57 0.75 7.98 0.19
C GLU A 57 0.19 8.67 1.42
N HIS A 58 -1.04 8.33 1.81
CA HIS A 58 -1.81 9.02 2.84
C HIS A 58 -1.91 8.26 4.18
N LEU A 59 -1.37 7.03 4.25
CA LEU A 59 -1.43 6.17 5.45
C LEU A 59 -0.81 6.82 6.69
N ASP A 60 0.34 7.47 6.55
CA ASP A 60 0.99 8.17 7.64
C ASP A 60 0.11 9.29 8.19
N GLY A 61 -0.63 9.98 7.33
CA GLY A 61 -1.63 10.98 7.74
C GLY A 61 -2.76 10.36 8.57
N TYR A 62 -3.31 9.22 8.16
CA TYR A 62 -4.37 8.55 8.95
C TYR A 62 -3.87 8.07 10.31
N VAL A 63 -2.64 7.55 10.35
CA VAL A 63 -1.98 7.10 11.59
C VAL A 63 -1.69 8.28 12.52
N GLN A 64 -1.18 9.39 11.99
CA GLN A 64 -0.94 10.62 12.77
C GLN A 64 -2.23 11.20 13.34
N ASN A 65 -3.27 11.28 12.52
CA ASN A 65 -4.57 11.83 12.92
C ASN A 65 -5.29 10.98 13.99
N GLN A 66 -4.90 9.72 14.18
CA GLN A 66 -5.45 8.88 15.24
C GLN A 66 -5.01 9.33 16.65
N GLY A 67 -3.81 9.91 16.77
CA GLY A 67 -3.37 10.64 17.96
C GLY A 67 -2.93 9.82 19.18
N GLN A 68 -3.06 8.50 19.20
CA GLN A 68 -2.57 7.63 20.29
C GLN A 68 -1.27 6.88 19.95
N LEU A 69 -0.88 6.89 18.68
CA LEU A 69 0.35 6.25 18.21
C LEU A 69 1.52 7.24 18.26
N GLU A 70 2.67 6.76 18.73
CA GLU A 70 3.92 7.51 18.83
C GLU A 70 4.99 6.87 17.93
N ASN A 71 6.08 7.60 17.68
CA ASN A 71 7.22 7.10 16.88
C ASN A 71 6.84 6.66 15.45
N ILE A 72 5.95 7.39 14.81
CA ILE A 72 5.45 7.10 13.46
C ILE A 72 6.61 7.23 12.45
N LYS A 73 6.89 6.14 11.72
CA LYS A 73 7.94 6.07 10.70
C LYS A 73 7.33 5.64 9.38
N LYS A 74 7.75 6.29 8.31
CA LYS A 74 7.45 5.92 6.92
C LYS A 74 8.74 5.49 6.25
N GLU A 75 8.73 4.31 5.64
CA GLU A 75 9.84 3.80 4.85
C GLU A 75 9.31 3.40 3.47
N VAL A 76 9.98 3.87 2.42
CA VAL A 76 9.67 3.50 1.04
C VAL A 76 10.81 2.66 0.51
N LYS A 77 10.51 1.44 0.06
CA LYS A 77 11.48 0.52 -0.51
C LYS A 77 11.22 0.35 -2.00
N PRO A 78 12.16 0.70 -2.88
CA PRO A 78 11.99 0.43 -4.30
C PRO A 78 11.93 -1.09 -4.52
N CYS A 79 10.88 -1.57 -5.17
CA CYS A 79 10.70 -2.96 -5.54
C CYS A 79 10.79 -3.08 -7.06
N HIS A 80 11.89 -3.65 -7.55
CA HIS A 80 12.07 -3.88 -8.98
C HIS A 80 11.68 -5.31 -9.35
N TYR A 81 11.17 -5.50 -10.57
CA TYR A 81 10.75 -6.80 -11.09
C TYR A 81 11.63 -7.25 -12.27
N GLY A 82 11.56 -8.55 -12.57
CA GLY A 82 12.29 -9.15 -13.68
C GLY A 82 13.81 -9.08 -13.50
N ILE A 83 14.54 -8.85 -14.59
CA ILE A 83 16.01 -8.84 -14.60
C ILE A 83 16.63 -7.74 -13.73
N LYS A 84 15.86 -6.71 -13.39
CA LYS A 84 16.30 -5.59 -12.53
C LYS A 84 15.97 -5.80 -11.06
N SER A 85 15.41 -6.96 -10.68
CA SER A 85 15.05 -7.27 -9.30
C SER A 85 16.22 -7.03 -8.35
N ASN A 86 16.00 -6.16 -7.37
CA ASN A 86 16.99 -5.80 -6.34
C ASN A 86 16.91 -6.69 -5.09
N ASN A 87 15.75 -7.31 -4.83
CA ASN A 87 15.56 -8.21 -3.70
C ASN A 87 14.44 -9.22 -4.01
N ILE A 88 14.84 -10.45 -4.33
CA ILE A 88 13.92 -11.53 -4.74
C ILE A 88 12.83 -11.78 -3.69
N LYS A 89 13.17 -11.78 -2.39
CA LYS A 89 12.19 -12.01 -1.33
C LYS A 89 11.15 -10.89 -1.26
N LEU A 90 11.57 -9.65 -1.42
CA LEU A 90 10.66 -8.50 -1.45
C LEU A 90 9.73 -8.58 -2.68
N SER A 91 10.29 -8.89 -3.85
CA SER A 91 9.51 -9.07 -5.08
C SER A 91 8.50 -10.22 -4.97
N GLU A 92 8.87 -11.35 -4.35
CA GLU A 92 7.95 -12.46 -4.10
C GLU A 92 6.77 -12.07 -3.21
N VAL A 93 7.03 -11.33 -2.12
CA VAL A 93 5.98 -10.83 -1.22
C VAL A 93 5.07 -9.85 -1.95
N ALA A 94 5.64 -8.90 -2.70
CA ALA A 94 4.87 -7.93 -3.47
C ALA A 94 3.95 -8.61 -4.51
N ILE A 95 4.47 -9.59 -5.26
CA ILE A 95 3.68 -10.37 -6.22
C ILE A 95 2.58 -11.16 -5.51
N ARG A 96 2.88 -11.82 -4.38
CA ARG A 96 1.86 -12.57 -3.63
C ARG A 96 0.75 -11.67 -3.10
N ASN A 97 1.08 -10.50 -2.58
CA ASN A 97 0.10 -9.52 -2.12
C ASN A 97 -0.79 -9.07 -3.27
N PHE A 98 -0.20 -8.75 -4.43
CA PHE A 98 -0.94 -8.41 -5.64
C PHE A 98 -1.88 -9.56 -6.03
N VAL A 99 -1.38 -10.79 -6.20
CA VAL A 99 -2.23 -11.94 -6.57
C VAL A 99 -3.36 -12.16 -5.56
N THR A 100 -3.12 -11.99 -4.26
CA THR A 100 -4.15 -12.16 -3.22
C THR A 100 -5.21 -11.05 -3.25
N ALA A 101 -4.86 -9.84 -3.68
CA ALA A 101 -5.80 -8.73 -3.77
C ALA A 101 -6.79 -8.88 -4.95
N TYR A 102 -6.40 -9.58 -6.02
CA TYR A 102 -7.19 -9.72 -7.25
C TYR A 102 -7.76 -11.13 -7.51
N ALA A 103 -7.43 -12.13 -6.67
CA ALA A 103 -7.93 -13.51 -6.76
C ALA A 103 -9.02 -13.80 -5.72
#